data_AF-A0A956CXU0-F1
#
_entry.id   AF-A0A956CXU0-F1
#
_cell.length_a   1.000
_cell.length_b   1.000
_cell.length_c   1.000
_cell.angle_alpha   90.00
_cell.angle_beta   90.00
_cell.angle_gamma   90.00
#
_symmetry.space_group_name_H-M   'P 1'
#
loop_
_entity.id
_entity.type
_entity.pdbx_description
1 polymer ?
#
loop_
_entity_poly.entity_id
_entity_poly.type
_entity_poly.pdbx_seq_one_letter_code
_entity_poly.pdbx_strand_id
1 'polypeptide(L)'
;MYDLKIVGGTIVDGTGKPGFRGDVAIKDGKIVDVGECSGAASETLDANGALVTPGWTDIHTHYDGQISWDEELAPSSIHGVTTAVMGSCGVGFAPVRPTDHDKLIELMEGVEDIPGSALAEGISWGWESFPEYMDALDRMPHSIDFMCHVPHDALRVYVMGERALAEEQATDDDIAEMRRLLRLSLEAGAVGFSTGRSDNHRSVHGDWTPASEATGRELAGVAKAFEGLKHGVLQAVSDFDILRGDEHFDREFGLLEQMLEAAGGRPMSISTMQRDHQSKQWKWILDRAQKCV
;
A
#
# COMPACT_ATOMS: atom_id res chain seq x y z
N MET A 1 6.19 -9.27 36.96
CA MET A 1 5.12 -10.14 36.43
C MET A 1 4.82 -9.64 35.03
N TYR A 2 4.84 -10.54 34.06
CA TYR A 2 4.50 -10.30 32.65
C TYR A 2 3.01 -10.58 32.42
N ASP A 3 2.45 -10.05 31.34
CA ASP A 3 1.06 -10.35 30.97
C ASP A 3 1.00 -11.71 30.28
N LEU A 4 1.84 -11.88 29.25
CA LEU A 4 1.99 -13.09 28.48
C LEU A 4 3.47 -13.49 28.38
N LYS A 5 3.74 -14.79 28.43
CA LYS A 5 5.04 -15.36 28.08
C LYS A 5 4.89 -16.51 27.08
N ILE A 6 5.59 -16.44 25.96
CA ILE A 6 5.69 -17.51 24.96
C ILE A 6 6.97 -18.28 25.26
N VAL A 7 6.89 -19.59 25.50
CA VAL A 7 8.03 -20.38 26.02
C VAL A 7 8.48 -21.51 25.08
N GLY A 8 9.78 -21.80 25.09
CA GLY A 8 10.36 -23.01 24.50
C GLY A 8 10.47 -23.04 22.97
N GLY A 9 10.07 -21.97 22.29
CA GLY A 9 10.07 -21.85 20.82
C GLY A 9 11.44 -21.58 20.21
N THR A 10 11.50 -21.64 18.88
CA THR A 10 12.66 -21.16 18.11
C THR A 10 12.38 -19.73 17.65
N ILE A 11 13.08 -18.77 18.24
CA ILE A 11 12.92 -17.35 17.95
C ILE A 11 13.66 -17.02 16.66
N VAL A 12 12.95 -16.44 15.70
CA VAL A 12 13.48 -15.86 14.47
C VAL A 12 13.09 -14.39 14.45
N ASP A 13 14.01 -13.53 14.90
CA ASP A 13 13.73 -12.14 15.27
C ASP A 13 13.61 -11.14 14.11
N GLY A 14 13.67 -11.62 12.86
CA GLY A 14 13.61 -10.78 11.66
C GLY A 14 14.92 -10.08 11.29
N THR A 15 16.01 -10.23 12.07
CA THR A 15 17.31 -9.56 11.77
C THR A 15 18.14 -10.26 10.68
N GLY A 16 17.67 -11.40 10.17
CA GLY A 16 18.40 -12.25 9.23
C GLY A 16 19.45 -13.16 9.87
N LYS A 17 19.64 -13.10 11.20
CA LYS A 17 20.51 -14.02 11.94
C LYS A 17 19.86 -15.41 12.07
N PRO A 18 20.65 -16.48 12.31
CA PRO A 18 20.11 -17.79 12.64
C PRO A 18 19.19 -17.73 13.87
N GLY A 19 18.07 -18.45 13.83
CA GLY A 19 17.16 -18.55 14.96
C GLY A 19 17.79 -19.26 16.16
N PHE A 20 17.27 -18.96 17.36
CA PHE A 20 17.75 -19.53 18.62
C PHE A 20 16.58 -19.95 19.52
N ARG A 21 16.80 -20.95 20.37
CA ARG A 21 15.77 -21.39 21.31
C ARG A 21 15.64 -20.39 22.46
N GLY A 22 14.41 -20.03 22.81
CA GLY A 22 14.16 -19.13 23.93
C GLY A 22 12.68 -18.80 24.09
N ASP A 23 12.45 -17.86 24.99
CA ASP A 23 11.15 -17.36 25.40
C ASP A 23 11.00 -15.88 25.02
N VAL A 24 9.75 -15.40 24.90
CA VAL A 24 9.41 -14.00 24.68
C VAL A 24 8.43 -13.56 25.76
N ALA A 25 8.72 -12.47 26.47
CA ALA A 25 7.85 -11.91 27.49
C ALA A 25 7.20 -10.61 27.00
N ILE A 26 5.89 -10.51 27.21
CA ILE A 26 5.07 -9.35 26.84
C ILE A 26 4.50 -8.70 28.10
N LYS A 27 4.56 -7.37 28.14
CA LYS A 27 3.92 -6.56 29.17
C LYS A 27 3.44 -5.23 28.59
N ASP A 28 2.21 -4.83 28.92
CA ASP A 28 1.58 -3.58 28.48
C ASP A 28 1.62 -3.43 26.94
N GLY A 29 1.34 -4.54 26.23
CA GLY A 29 1.34 -4.60 24.77
C GLY A 29 2.73 -4.57 24.11
N LYS A 30 3.82 -4.66 24.89
CA LYS A 30 5.19 -4.57 24.37
C LYS A 30 6.01 -5.79 24.73
N ILE A 31 6.93 -6.16 23.84
CA ILE A 31 7.98 -7.13 24.16
C ILE A 31 8.93 -6.48 25.16
N VAL A 32 9.09 -7.09 26.33
CA VAL A 32 9.93 -6.56 27.43
C VAL A 32 11.16 -7.41 27.74
N ASP A 33 11.18 -8.66 27.29
CA ASP A 33 12.33 -9.58 27.48
C ASP A 33 12.32 -10.66 26.39
N VAL A 34 13.50 -11.14 25.99
CA VAL A 34 13.70 -12.15 24.95
C VAL A 34 14.88 -13.06 25.35
N GLY A 35 14.68 -14.38 25.32
CA GLY A 35 15.69 -15.37 25.71
C GLY A 35 15.23 -16.16 26.94
N GLU A 36 15.78 -15.90 28.12
CA GLU A 36 15.48 -16.71 29.32
C GLU A 36 14.16 -16.32 30.01
N CYS A 37 13.72 -15.06 29.90
CA CYS A 37 12.46 -14.56 30.45
C CYS A 37 12.13 -15.07 31.87
N SER A 38 13.05 -14.86 32.82
CA SER A 38 13.02 -15.43 34.18
C SER A 38 11.82 -15.01 35.06
N GLY A 39 11.09 -13.97 34.67
CA GLY A 39 9.89 -13.51 35.37
C GLY A 39 8.68 -14.44 35.24
N ALA A 40 7.81 -14.41 36.25
CA ALA A 40 6.48 -15.01 36.20
C ALA A 40 5.56 -14.22 35.26
N ALA A 41 4.63 -14.90 34.59
CA ALA A 41 3.63 -14.31 33.70
C ALA A 41 2.21 -14.71 34.12
N SER A 42 1.22 -13.87 33.82
CA SER A 42 -0.20 -14.17 34.06
C SER A 42 -0.70 -15.28 33.13
N GLU A 43 -0.24 -15.27 31.87
CA GLU A 43 -0.48 -16.30 30.87
C GLU A 43 0.85 -16.86 30.35
N THR A 44 0.87 -18.16 30.03
CA THR A 44 2.02 -18.81 29.40
C THR A 44 1.57 -19.69 28.24
N LEU A 45 2.16 -19.46 27.06
CA LEU A 45 1.91 -20.22 25.84
C LEU A 45 3.12 -21.10 25.53
N ASP A 46 2.89 -22.42 25.37
CA ASP A 46 3.93 -23.37 24.98
C ASP A 46 4.13 -23.36 23.46
N ALA A 47 5.31 -22.92 23.02
CA ALA A 47 5.73 -22.86 21.62
C ALA A 47 6.78 -23.92 21.28
N ASN A 48 6.94 -24.98 22.08
CA ASN A 48 7.87 -26.06 21.78
C ASN A 48 7.61 -26.67 20.39
N GLY A 49 8.64 -26.69 19.56
CA GLY A 49 8.54 -27.18 18.17
C GLY A 49 7.98 -26.16 17.17
N ALA A 50 7.58 -24.97 17.62
CA ALA A 50 7.13 -23.88 16.78
C ALA A 50 8.23 -22.81 16.57
N LEU A 51 8.02 -21.99 15.54
CA LEU A 51 8.76 -20.75 15.34
C LEU A 51 8.03 -19.61 16.06
N VAL A 52 8.80 -18.70 16.66
CA VAL A 52 8.30 -17.44 17.20
C VAL A 52 8.93 -16.32 16.38
N THR A 53 8.12 -15.66 15.56
CA THR A 53 8.55 -14.59 14.64
C THR A 53 7.87 -13.27 15.03
N PRO A 54 8.40 -12.11 14.59
CA PRO A 54 7.55 -10.94 14.39
C PRO A 54 6.34 -11.32 13.53
N GLY A 55 5.20 -10.65 13.77
CA GLY A 55 4.08 -10.74 12.85
C GLY A 55 4.46 -10.19 11.47
N TRP A 56 3.81 -10.69 10.42
CA TRP A 56 4.17 -10.27 9.07
C TRP A 56 3.58 -8.88 8.77
N THR A 57 4.36 -8.08 8.05
CA THR A 57 3.88 -6.83 7.46
C THR A 57 3.59 -7.09 6.00
N ASP A 58 2.31 -7.13 5.65
CA ASP A 58 1.88 -7.19 4.27
C ASP A 58 1.91 -5.78 3.68
N ILE A 59 2.88 -5.52 2.80
CA ILE A 59 3.11 -4.20 2.22
C ILE A 59 2.28 -3.92 0.97
N HIS A 60 1.40 -4.86 0.56
CA HIS A 60 0.65 -4.73 -0.67
C HIS A 60 -0.72 -5.41 -0.58
N THR A 61 -1.71 -4.66 -0.12
CA THR A 61 -3.10 -5.14 0.01
C THR A 61 -4.08 -4.19 -0.65
N HIS A 62 -5.29 -4.70 -0.88
CA HIS A 62 -6.45 -3.99 -1.43
C HIS A 62 -7.67 -4.10 -0.50
N TYR A 63 -7.46 -3.92 0.81
CA TYR A 63 -8.53 -3.90 1.81
C TYR A 63 -9.26 -2.55 1.89
N ASP A 64 -8.97 -1.60 1.01
CA ASP A 64 -9.46 -0.21 1.01
C ASP A 64 -10.96 -0.07 1.25
N GLY A 65 -11.76 -0.96 0.68
CA GLY A 65 -13.19 -1.04 0.96
C GLY A 65 -13.45 -1.86 2.22
N GLN A 66 -12.94 -3.11 2.23
CA GLN A 66 -13.20 -4.14 3.24
C GLN A 66 -12.95 -3.68 4.68
N ILE A 67 -11.92 -2.88 4.89
CA ILE A 67 -11.54 -2.40 6.21
C ILE A 67 -12.61 -1.52 6.87
N SER A 68 -13.56 -0.99 6.09
CA SER A 68 -14.69 -0.20 6.60
C SER A 68 -15.83 -1.03 7.20
N TRP A 69 -15.81 -2.37 7.05
CA TRP A 69 -16.83 -3.26 7.63
C TRP A 69 -16.29 -4.56 8.27
N ASP A 70 -15.05 -4.97 7.96
CA ASP A 70 -14.41 -6.16 8.51
C ASP A 70 -13.33 -5.81 9.55
N GLU A 71 -13.62 -6.10 10.82
CA GLU A 71 -12.71 -5.86 11.96
C GLU A 71 -11.53 -6.85 11.99
N GLU A 72 -11.65 -8.00 11.33
CA GLU A 72 -10.67 -9.08 11.43
C GLU A 72 -9.62 -9.01 10.32
N LEU A 73 -9.99 -8.53 9.14
CA LEU A 73 -9.19 -8.64 7.91
C LEU A 73 -8.67 -10.06 7.73
N ALA A 74 -9.58 -11.03 7.90
CA ALA A 74 -9.28 -12.46 8.03
C ALA A 74 -8.37 -13.01 6.92
N PRO A 75 -8.48 -12.61 5.64
CA PRO A 75 -7.58 -13.12 4.59
C PRO A 75 -6.10 -12.80 4.84
N SER A 76 -5.77 -11.85 5.70
CA SER A 76 -4.42 -11.54 6.16
C SER A 76 -4.16 -12.07 7.58
N SER A 77 -5.03 -11.74 8.53
CA SER A 77 -4.75 -11.97 9.96
C SER A 77 -4.62 -13.45 10.31
N ILE A 78 -5.42 -14.33 9.70
CA ILE A 78 -5.34 -15.79 9.95
C ILE A 78 -4.08 -16.43 9.38
N HIS A 79 -3.37 -15.71 8.50
CA HIS A 79 -2.09 -16.14 7.94
C HIS A 79 -0.90 -15.64 8.74
N GLY A 80 -1.09 -14.83 9.80
CA GLY A 80 0.01 -14.32 10.63
C GLY A 80 0.48 -12.91 10.25
N VAL A 81 -0.25 -12.23 9.35
CA VAL A 81 -0.10 -10.79 9.13
C VAL A 81 -0.63 -10.06 10.36
N THR A 82 0.18 -9.17 10.91
CA THR A 82 -0.22 -8.27 12.01
C THR A 82 -0.28 -6.82 11.59
N THR A 83 0.19 -6.50 10.39
CA THR A 83 0.12 -5.15 9.83
C THR A 83 -0.08 -5.21 8.33
N ALA A 84 -1.09 -4.52 7.81
CA ALA A 84 -1.35 -4.44 6.37
C ALA A 84 -1.18 -3.01 5.83
N VAL A 85 -0.66 -2.86 4.62
CA VAL A 85 -0.60 -1.59 3.89
C VAL A 85 -1.60 -1.63 2.75
N MET A 86 -2.55 -0.70 2.75
CA MET A 86 -3.63 -0.57 1.75
C MET A 86 -3.42 0.65 0.86
N GLY A 87 -4.28 0.80 -0.16
CA GLY A 87 -4.19 1.87 -1.14
C GLY A 87 -3.07 1.60 -2.11
N SER A 88 -2.81 0.33 -2.43
CA SER A 88 -1.75 -0.06 -3.35
C SER A 88 -2.15 0.27 -4.79
N CYS A 89 -1.16 0.28 -5.69
CA CYS A 89 -1.38 0.37 -7.14
C CYS A 89 -2.03 1.67 -7.65
N GLY A 90 -2.20 2.68 -6.78
CA GLY A 90 -2.93 3.88 -7.12
C GLY A 90 -4.45 3.74 -7.04
N VAL A 91 -4.99 2.59 -6.63
CA VAL A 91 -6.45 2.33 -6.52
C VAL A 91 -6.88 2.35 -5.06
N GLY A 92 -8.07 2.89 -4.79
CA GLY A 92 -8.68 2.94 -3.46
C GLY A 92 -9.91 3.84 -3.44
N PHE A 93 -10.50 4.05 -2.27
CA PHE A 93 -11.82 4.72 -2.12
C PHE A 93 -11.76 6.12 -1.51
N ALA A 94 -10.57 6.74 -1.45
CA ALA A 94 -10.42 8.11 -0.95
C ALA A 94 -9.22 8.82 -1.61
N PRO A 95 -9.30 10.15 -1.84
CA PRO A 95 -10.48 10.99 -1.70
C PRO A 95 -11.52 10.67 -2.77
N VAL A 96 -12.80 10.95 -2.50
CA VAL A 96 -13.89 10.68 -3.44
C VAL A 96 -15.06 11.62 -3.20
N ARG A 97 -15.66 12.15 -4.26
CA ARG A 97 -16.90 12.95 -4.11
C ARG A 97 -18.08 12.01 -3.91
N PRO A 98 -19.13 12.43 -3.19
CA PRO A 98 -20.36 11.65 -3.07
C PRO A 98 -20.99 11.22 -4.40
N THR A 99 -20.78 12.01 -5.47
CA THR A 99 -21.28 11.72 -6.81
C THR A 99 -20.42 10.73 -7.61
N ASP A 100 -19.22 10.40 -7.12
CA ASP A 100 -18.22 9.60 -7.83
C ASP A 100 -17.94 8.23 -7.15
N HIS A 101 -18.72 7.85 -6.14
CA HIS A 101 -18.57 6.57 -5.43
C HIS A 101 -18.60 5.36 -6.39
N ASP A 102 -19.61 5.31 -7.26
CA ASP A 102 -19.79 4.21 -8.22
C ASP A 102 -18.59 4.07 -9.16
N LYS A 103 -17.98 5.20 -9.57
CA LYS A 103 -16.78 5.19 -10.44
C LYS A 103 -15.59 4.50 -9.78
N LEU A 104 -15.37 4.71 -8.49
CA LEU A 104 -14.28 4.04 -7.77
C LEU A 104 -14.60 2.57 -7.47
N ILE A 105 -15.88 2.22 -7.30
CA ILE A 105 -16.31 0.82 -7.19
C ILE A 105 -16.03 0.07 -8.50
N GLU A 106 -16.45 0.62 -9.64
CA GLU A 106 -16.20 0.03 -10.97
C GLU A 106 -14.71 -0.11 -11.30
N LEU A 107 -13.89 0.85 -10.83
CA LEU A 107 -12.44 0.79 -10.96
C LEU A 107 -11.85 -0.36 -10.12
N MET A 108 -12.20 -0.45 -8.84
CA MET A 108 -11.69 -1.52 -7.96
C MET A 108 -12.15 -2.91 -8.42
N GLU A 109 -13.41 -3.04 -8.86
CA GLU A 109 -13.95 -4.30 -9.38
C GLU A 109 -13.14 -4.82 -10.58
N GLY A 110 -12.79 -3.94 -11.52
CA GLY A 110 -12.01 -4.35 -12.69
C GLY A 110 -10.55 -4.69 -12.38
N VAL A 111 -9.93 -3.98 -11.44
CA VAL A 111 -8.49 -4.15 -11.13
C VAL A 111 -8.24 -5.35 -10.22
N GLU A 112 -9.03 -5.50 -9.16
CA GLU A 112 -8.78 -6.49 -8.10
C GLU A 112 -9.73 -7.69 -8.13
N ASP A 113 -10.61 -7.77 -9.14
CA ASP A 113 -11.63 -8.82 -9.30
C ASP A 113 -12.52 -8.99 -8.05
N ILE A 114 -12.68 -7.90 -7.29
CA ILE A 114 -13.57 -7.85 -6.12
C ILE A 114 -14.98 -7.56 -6.63
N PRO A 115 -15.98 -8.42 -6.37
CA PRO A 115 -17.33 -8.20 -6.89
C PRO A 115 -17.86 -6.82 -6.50
N GLY A 116 -18.27 -6.01 -7.49
CA GLY A 116 -18.76 -4.65 -7.24
C GLY A 116 -19.95 -4.61 -6.30
N SER A 117 -20.80 -5.66 -6.33
CA SER A 117 -21.89 -5.86 -5.36
C SER A 117 -21.43 -5.94 -3.91
N ALA A 118 -20.31 -6.61 -3.62
CA ALA A 118 -19.77 -6.70 -2.26
C ALA A 118 -19.26 -5.33 -1.78
N LEU A 119 -18.65 -4.55 -2.68
CA LEU A 119 -18.19 -3.19 -2.38
C LEU A 119 -19.36 -2.23 -2.18
N ALA A 120 -20.36 -2.28 -3.06
CA ALA A 120 -21.55 -1.42 -2.99
C ALA A 120 -22.40 -1.67 -1.73
N GLU A 121 -22.51 -2.93 -1.30
CA GLU A 121 -23.25 -3.29 -0.08
C GLU A 121 -22.42 -3.09 1.20
N GLY A 122 -21.11 -3.34 1.14
CA GLY A 122 -20.22 -3.35 2.30
C GLY A 122 -19.68 -1.97 2.69
N ILE A 123 -19.33 -1.13 1.70
CA ILE A 123 -18.69 0.17 1.99
C ILE A 123 -19.67 1.08 2.71
N SER A 124 -19.32 1.41 3.96
CA SER A 124 -20.03 2.40 4.76
C SER A 124 -19.41 3.77 4.57
N TRP A 125 -19.78 4.44 3.48
CA TRP A 125 -19.29 5.79 3.16
C TRP A 125 -19.47 6.76 4.33
N GLY A 126 -18.45 7.56 4.60
CA GLY A 126 -18.46 8.55 5.69
C GLY A 126 -17.33 9.56 5.57
N TRP A 127 -16.84 9.75 4.35
CA TRP A 127 -15.68 10.58 4.02
C TRP A 127 -15.85 11.17 2.62
N GLU A 128 -15.23 12.32 2.40
CA GLU A 128 -14.95 12.84 1.05
C GLU A 128 -13.43 13.01 0.88
N SER A 129 -12.76 13.51 1.91
CA SER A 129 -11.31 13.67 1.95
C SER A 129 -10.59 12.44 2.51
N PHE A 130 -9.30 12.32 2.21
CA PHE A 130 -8.48 11.22 2.72
C PHE A 130 -8.29 11.25 4.26
N PRO A 131 -8.11 12.41 4.92
CA PRO A 131 -8.12 12.47 6.38
C PRO A 131 -9.44 11.96 6.98
N GLU A 132 -10.59 12.31 6.41
CA GLU A 132 -11.89 11.80 6.88
C GLU A 132 -12.02 10.28 6.68
N TYR A 133 -11.41 9.72 5.62
CA TYR A 133 -11.34 8.27 5.42
C TYR A 133 -10.55 7.62 6.55
N MET A 134 -9.36 8.12 6.88
CA MET A 134 -8.57 7.59 8.01
C MET A 134 -9.32 7.72 9.34
N ASP A 135 -9.97 8.86 9.61
CA ASP A 135 -10.82 9.04 10.78
C ASP A 135 -12.02 8.07 10.78
N ALA A 136 -12.51 7.67 9.61
CA ALA A 136 -13.59 6.69 9.50
C ALA A 136 -13.15 5.28 9.88
N LEU A 137 -11.94 4.90 9.47
CA LEU A 137 -11.36 3.61 9.84
C LEU A 137 -11.05 3.56 11.34
N ASP A 138 -10.44 4.60 11.91
CA ASP A 138 -10.05 4.64 13.33
C ASP A 138 -11.25 4.54 14.32
N ARG A 139 -12.48 4.80 13.84
CA ARG A 139 -13.70 4.65 14.66
C ARG A 139 -14.08 3.20 14.94
N MET A 140 -13.54 2.25 14.19
CA MET A 140 -13.83 0.83 14.29
C MET A 140 -12.60 0.10 14.84
N PRO A 141 -12.76 -0.89 15.73
CA PRO A 141 -11.64 -1.69 16.17
C PRO A 141 -11.15 -2.63 15.05
N HIS A 142 -9.84 -2.83 14.97
CA HIS A 142 -9.24 -3.79 14.05
C HIS A 142 -8.34 -4.78 14.79
N SER A 143 -8.34 -6.02 14.31
CA SER A 143 -7.53 -7.11 14.87
C SER A 143 -6.05 -7.02 14.50
N ILE A 144 -5.73 -6.30 13.43
CA ILE A 144 -4.37 -6.05 12.94
C ILE A 144 -4.17 -4.56 12.69
N ASP A 145 -2.92 -4.11 12.77
CA ASP A 145 -2.57 -2.73 12.43
C ASP A 145 -2.71 -2.50 10.93
N PHE A 146 -2.89 -1.24 10.53
CA PHE A 146 -2.94 -0.86 9.13
C PHE A 146 -2.24 0.46 8.83
N MET A 147 -1.89 0.64 7.56
CA MET A 147 -1.30 1.86 7.00
C MET A 147 -1.96 2.15 5.65
N CYS A 148 -2.22 3.42 5.34
CA CYS A 148 -2.91 3.82 4.11
C CYS A 148 -1.99 4.63 3.20
N HIS A 149 -1.76 4.15 1.98
CA HIS A 149 -1.28 5.00 0.88
C HIS A 149 -2.42 5.84 0.33
N VAL A 150 -2.10 7.05 -0.13
CA VAL A 150 -3.05 7.85 -0.93
C VAL A 150 -3.01 7.34 -2.38
N PRO A 151 -4.14 6.86 -2.93
CA PRO A 151 -4.21 6.32 -4.29
C PRO A 151 -4.24 7.42 -5.36
N HIS A 152 -3.39 7.29 -6.38
CA HIS A 152 -3.31 8.22 -7.49
C HIS A 152 -4.60 8.30 -8.34
N ASP A 153 -5.25 7.17 -8.63
CA ASP A 153 -6.48 7.15 -9.43
C ASP A 153 -7.61 7.91 -8.73
N ALA A 154 -7.75 7.72 -7.41
CA ALA A 154 -8.72 8.45 -6.59
C ALA A 154 -8.44 9.96 -6.60
N LEU A 155 -7.17 10.38 -6.49
CA LEU A 155 -6.78 11.79 -6.61
C LEU A 155 -7.14 12.37 -7.99
N ARG A 156 -6.84 11.64 -9.07
CA ARG A 156 -7.16 12.07 -10.44
C ARG A 156 -8.66 12.22 -10.64
N VAL A 157 -9.46 11.23 -10.23
CA VAL A 157 -10.93 11.30 -10.33
C VAL A 157 -11.47 12.48 -9.52
N TYR A 158 -10.98 12.69 -8.29
CA TYR A 158 -11.44 13.77 -7.43
C TYR A 158 -11.17 15.18 -8.00
N VAL A 159 -9.98 15.38 -8.60
CA VAL A 159 -9.54 16.67 -9.12
C VAL A 159 -10.02 16.93 -10.55
N MET A 160 -9.92 15.92 -11.43
CA MET A 160 -10.17 16.09 -12.86
C MET A 160 -11.57 15.64 -13.30
N GLY A 161 -12.28 14.86 -12.47
CA GLY A 161 -13.61 14.32 -12.79
C GLY A 161 -13.60 13.44 -14.05
N GLU A 162 -14.55 13.65 -14.96
CA GLU A 162 -14.65 12.91 -16.23
C GLU A 162 -13.37 12.94 -17.07
N ARG A 163 -12.57 14.01 -16.98
CA ARG A 163 -11.32 14.11 -17.74
C ARG A 163 -10.31 13.04 -17.33
N ALA A 164 -10.33 12.61 -16.06
CA ALA A 164 -9.50 11.50 -15.61
C ALA A 164 -9.90 10.18 -16.26
N LEU A 165 -11.20 9.92 -16.40
CA LEU A 165 -11.75 8.71 -17.04
C LEU A 165 -11.56 8.73 -18.56
N ALA A 166 -11.53 9.92 -19.17
CA ALA A 166 -11.26 10.11 -20.59
C ALA A 166 -9.76 10.10 -20.95
N GLU A 167 -8.90 9.63 -20.03
CA GLU A 167 -7.44 9.53 -20.21
C GLU A 167 -6.76 10.87 -20.58
N GLU A 168 -7.36 12.00 -20.17
CA GLU A 168 -6.75 13.30 -20.42
C GLU A 168 -5.48 13.51 -19.59
N GLN A 169 -4.55 14.28 -20.13
CA GLN A 169 -3.35 14.68 -19.39
C GLN A 169 -3.68 15.74 -18.34
N ALA A 170 -3.12 15.58 -17.14
CA ALA A 170 -3.27 16.55 -16.07
C ALA A 170 -2.60 17.89 -16.44
N THR A 171 -3.32 18.98 -16.20
CA THR A 171 -2.81 20.35 -16.34
C THR A 171 -1.97 20.75 -15.12
N ASP A 172 -1.34 21.91 -15.17
CA ASP A 172 -0.60 22.45 -14.02
C ASP A 172 -1.48 22.66 -12.79
N ASP A 173 -2.72 23.09 -13.00
CA ASP A 173 -3.67 23.32 -11.91
C ASP A 173 -4.12 22.00 -11.28
N ASP A 174 -4.35 20.96 -12.10
CA ASP A 174 -4.69 19.62 -11.59
C ASP A 174 -3.53 19.04 -10.76
N ILE A 175 -2.30 19.12 -11.27
CA ILE A 175 -1.11 18.62 -10.58
C ILE A 175 -0.90 19.39 -9.27
N ALA A 176 -1.08 20.71 -9.27
CA ALA A 176 -0.94 21.53 -8.08
C ALA A 176 -1.97 21.16 -7.01
N GLU A 177 -3.22 20.87 -7.42
CA GLU A 177 -4.28 20.47 -6.51
C GLU A 177 -4.11 19.04 -5.98
N MET A 178 -3.75 18.07 -6.84
CA MET A 178 -3.42 16.71 -6.42
C MET A 178 -2.25 16.70 -5.43
N ARG A 179 -1.21 17.49 -5.68
CA ARG A 179 -0.10 17.68 -4.74
C ARG A 179 -0.58 18.25 -3.40
N ARG A 180 -1.48 19.26 -3.43
CA ARG A 180 -2.01 19.88 -2.22
C ARG A 180 -2.81 18.88 -1.39
N LEU A 181 -3.67 18.09 -2.02
CA LEU A 181 -4.46 17.05 -1.36
C LEU A 181 -3.57 15.96 -0.78
N LEU A 182 -2.60 15.46 -1.55
CA LEU A 182 -1.62 14.49 -1.06
C LEU A 182 -0.85 15.03 0.15
N ARG A 183 -0.44 16.29 0.13
CA ARG A 183 0.26 16.92 1.26
C ARG A 183 -0.58 16.89 2.54
N LEU A 184 -1.86 17.26 2.45
CA LEU A 184 -2.78 17.22 3.59
C LEU A 184 -2.95 15.80 4.13
N SER A 185 -3.09 14.81 3.24
CA SER A 185 -3.19 13.41 3.63
C SER A 185 -1.94 12.90 4.36
N LEU A 186 -0.75 13.23 3.84
CA LEU A 186 0.53 12.85 4.47
C LEU A 186 0.71 13.51 5.84
N GLU A 187 0.33 14.79 5.98
CA GLU A 187 0.36 15.51 7.26
C GLU A 187 -0.65 14.94 8.27
N ALA A 188 -1.77 14.41 7.80
CA ALA A 188 -2.79 13.74 8.62
C ALA A 188 -2.40 12.32 9.06
N GLY A 189 -1.37 11.71 8.46
CA GLY A 189 -0.86 10.39 8.87
C GLY A 189 -0.84 9.32 7.78
N ALA A 190 -1.23 9.64 6.55
CA ALA A 190 -1.07 8.70 5.43
C ALA A 190 0.40 8.27 5.32
N VAL A 191 0.63 6.97 5.13
CA VAL A 191 1.98 6.40 5.11
C VAL A 191 2.75 6.84 3.85
N GLY A 192 2.03 7.16 2.78
CA GLY A 192 2.65 7.39 1.48
C GLY A 192 1.69 7.66 0.35
N PHE A 193 2.21 7.48 -0.87
CA PHE A 193 1.51 7.67 -2.14
C PHE A 193 1.75 6.47 -3.03
N SER A 194 0.72 6.01 -3.72
CA SER A 194 0.79 4.86 -4.63
C SER A 194 0.36 5.24 -6.05
N THR A 195 0.93 4.58 -7.06
CA THR A 195 0.52 4.75 -8.45
C THR A 195 0.59 3.42 -9.21
N GLY A 196 -0.21 3.29 -10.27
CA GLY A 196 -0.24 2.09 -11.11
C GLY A 196 -0.11 2.43 -12.59
N ARG A 197 0.73 1.65 -13.28
CA ARG A 197 0.96 1.68 -14.73
C ARG A 197 1.07 0.24 -15.24
N SER A 198 -0.02 -0.52 -15.11
CA SER A 198 -0.09 -1.93 -15.48
C SER A 198 -1.05 -2.14 -16.66
N ASP A 199 -0.69 -3.03 -17.57
CA ASP A 199 -1.54 -3.48 -18.67
C ASP A 199 -2.73 -4.34 -18.23
N ASN A 200 -2.64 -4.93 -17.04
CA ASN A 200 -3.71 -5.69 -16.40
C ASN A 200 -4.71 -4.81 -15.64
N HIS A 201 -4.35 -3.57 -15.30
CA HIS A 201 -5.22 -2.70 -14.52
C HIS A 201 -6.24 -2.05 -15.46
N ARG A 202 -7.46 -2.58 -15.43
CA ARG A 202 -8.57 -2.16 -16.27
C ARG A 202 -9.81 -1.94 -15.42
N SER A 203 -10.69 -1.04 -15.84
CA SER A 203 -12.05 -0.99 -15.28
C SER A 203 -12.83 -2.25 -15.67
N VAL A 204 -14.00 -2.46 -15.06
CA VAL A 204 -14.93 -3.53 -15.46
C VAL A 204 -15.36 -3.45 -16.94
N HIS A 205 -15.22 -2.29 -17.57
CA HIS A 205 -15.50 -2.08 -18.99
C HIS A 205 -14.29 -2.32 -19.92
N GLY A 206 -13.12 -2.61 -19.35
CA GLY A 206 -11.87 -2.82 -20.09
C GLY A 206 -11.09 -1.53 -20.38
N ASP A 207 -11.56 -0.40 -19.87
CA ASP A 207 -10.89 0.89 -20.03
C ASP A 207 -9.65 0.97 -19.14
N TRP A 208 -8.69 1.80 -19.51
CA TRP A 208 -7.50 2.02 -18.71
C TRP A 208 -7.83 2.74 -17.39
N THR A 209 -7.05 2.48 -16.33
CA THR A 209 -7.22 3.24 -15.08
C THR A 209 -6.84 4.71 -15.27
N PRO A 210 -7.41 5.63 -14.46
CA PRO A 210 -7.17 7.07 -14.58
C PRO A 210 -5.69 7.47 -14.71
N ALA A 211 -4.79 6.86 -13.95
CA ALA A 211 -3.36 7.17 -13.89
C ALA A 211 -2.47 6.31 -14.81
N SER A 212 -3.06 5.36 -15.55
CA SER A 212 -2.34 4.42 -16.42
C SER A 212 -1.34 5.07 -17.37
N GLU A 213 -1.62 6.29 -17.85
CA GLU A 213 -0.79 7.08 -18.77
C GLU A 213 -0.37 8.45 -18.16
N ALA A 214 -0.32 8.53 -16.83
CA ALA A 214 0.21 9.70 -16.11
C ALA A 214 1.69 9.96 -16.45
N THR A 215 2.01 11.21 -16.79
CA THR A 215 3.35 11.58 -17.24
C THR A 215 4.36 11.70 -16.10
N GLY A 216 5.66 11.64 -16.42
CA GLY A 216 6.73 11.93 -15.45
C GLY A 216 6.61 13.33 -14.83
N ARG A 217 6.09 14.32 -15.59
CA ARG A 217 5.77 15.67 -15.08
C ARG A 217 4.75 15.61 -13.95
N GLU A 218 3.68 14.85 -14.15
CA GLU A 218 2.61 14.69 -13.18
C GLU A 218 3.10 13.92 -11.95
N LEU A 219 3.73 12.75 -12.14
CA LEU A 219 4.25 11.94 -11.05
C LEU A 219 5.26 12.73 -10.19
N ALA A 220 6.22 13.40 -10.82
CA ALA A 220 7.17 14.26 -10.13
C ALA A 220 6.48 15.48 -9.48
N GLY A 221 5.49 16.07 -10.16
CA GLY A 221 4.74 17.21 -9.66
C GLY A 221 3.98 16.89 -8.38
N VAL A 222 3.25 15.77 -8.34
CA VAL A 222 2.51 15.28 -7.18
C VAL A 222 3.47 14.86 -6.06
N ALA A 223 4.56 14.15 -6.38
CA ALA A 223 5.57 13.68 -5.43
C ALA A 223 6.29 14.81 -4.66
N LYS A 224 6.26 16.06 -5.13
CA LYS A 224 6.75 17.20 -4.33
C LYS A 224 5.98 17.42 -3.03
N ALA A 225 4.82 16.76 -2.86
CA ALA A 225 4.10 16.73 -1.59
C ALA A 225 4.93 16.14 -0.43
N PHE A 226 6.02 15.43 -0.70
CA PHE A 226 6.89 14.86 0.35
C PHE A 226 7.96 15.84 0.87
N GLU A 227 8.18 16.99 0.20
CA GLU A 227 9.23 17.95 0.52
C GLU A 227 9.10 18.46 1.97
N GLY A 228 10.14 18.27 2.78
CA GLY A 228 10.19 18.73 4.18
C GLY A 228 9.46 17.85 5.20
N LEU A 229 8.79 16.77 4.80
CA LEU A 229 8.21 15.81 5.76
C LEU A 229 9.29 14.93 6.40
N LYS A 230 8.96 14.27 7.51
CA LYS A 230 9.88 13.31 8.17
C LYS A 230 9.60 11.86 7.79
N HIS A 231 8.39 11.57 7.33
CA HIS A 231 7.93 10.25 6.90
C HIS A 231 7.45 10.27 5.46
N GLY A 232 7.10 9.09 4.95
CA GLY A 232 6.57 8.90 3.61
C GLY A 232 7.28 7.78 2.86
N VAL A 233 6.49 6.90 2.25
CA VAL A 233 6.96 5.90 1.29
C VAL A 233 6.21 6.04 -0.03
N LEU A 234 6.85 5.67 -1.12
CA LEU A 234 6.23 5.56 -2.43
C LEU A 234 5.92 4.09 -2.71
N GLN A 235 4.83 3.84 -3.41
CA GLN A 235 4.53 2.53 -3.97
C GLN A 235 4.21 2.69 -5.45
N ALA A 236 4.75 1.80 -6.28
CA ALA A 236 4.38 1.76 -7.68
C ALA A 236 4.23 0.32 -8.16
N VAL A 237 3.19 0.07 -8.96
CA VAL A 237 3.13 -1.10 -9.83
C VAL A 237 3.31 -0.62 -11.26
N SER A 238 4.18 -1.29 -12.01
CA SER A 238 4.42 -0.99 -13.41
C SER A 238 4.80 -2.25 -14.15
N ASP A 239 4.20 -2.43 -15.33
CA ASP A 239 4.59 -3.51 -16.22
C ASP A 239 5.75 -3.14 -17.15
N PHE A 240 6.22 -1.88 -17.01
CA PHE A 240 7.29 -1.26 -17.78
C PHE A 240 7.03 -1.29 -19.30
N ASP A 241 5.76 -1.34 -19.70
CA ASP A 241 5.30 -1.41 -21.09
C ASP A 241 5.96 -2.51 -21.94
N ILE A 242 6.43 -3.59 -21.32
CA ILE A 242 7.21 -4.63 -22.03
C ILE A 242 6.38 -5.37 -23.10
N LEU A 243 5.05 -5.42 -22.96
CA LEU A 243 4.18 -5.92 -24.05
C LEU A 243 4.23 -5.07 -25.32
N ARG A 244 4.58 -3.79 -25.21
CA ARG A 244 4.72 -2.86 -26.35
C ARG A 244 6.13 -2.90 -26.95
N GLY A 245 7.13 -3.35 -26.19
CA GLY A 245 8.50 -3.59 -26.64
C GLY A 245 9.51 -3.47 -25.50
N ASP A 246 10.59 -4.27 -25.53
CA ASP A 246 11.64 -4.25 -24.50
C ASP A 246 12.31 -2.86 -24.37
N GLU A 247 12.35 -2.07 -25.45
CA GLU A 247 12.89 -0.71 -25.49
C GLU A 247 12.13 0.30 -24.61
N HIS A 248 10.90 -0.03 -24.19
CA HIS A 248 10.11 0.80 -23.31
C HIS A 248 10.57 0.76 -21.85
N PHE A 249 11.32 -0.28 -21.46
CA PHE A 249 11.71 -0.51 -20.06
C PHE A 249 12.38 0.71 -19.43
N ASP A 250 13.45 1.22 -20.05
CA ASP A 250 14.22 2.34 -19.51
C ASP A 250 13.38 3.64 -19.46
N ARG A 251 12.47 3.83 -20.41
CA ARG A 251 11.57 4.99 -20.44
C ARG A 251 10.59 4.94 -19.25
N GLU A 252 9.90 3.82 -19.06
CA GLU A 252 8.92 3.66 -17.99
C GLU A 252 9.58 3.68 -16.61
N PHE A 253 10.72 3.01 -16.45
CA PHE A 253 11.48 3.06 -15.20
C PHE A 253 11.95 4.50 -14.91
N GLY A 254 12.35 5.25 -15.93
CA GLY A 254 12.71 6.66 -15.81
C GLY A 254 11.58 7.58 -15.33
N LEU A 255 10.30 7.18 -15.47
CA LEU A 255 9.18 7.91 -14.88
C LEU A 255 9.16 7.73 -13.34
N LEU A 256 9.43 6.52 -12.87
CA LEU A 256 9.52 6.21 -11.44
C LEU A 256 10.74 6.89 -10.80
N GLU A 257 11.86 6.96 -11.51
CA GLU A 257 13.06 7.71 -11.07
C GLU A 257 12.76 9.21 -10.89
N GLN A 258 12.04 9.84 -11.83
CA GLN A 258 11.60 11.24 -11.71
C GLN A 258 10.69 11.46 -10.50
N MET A 259 9.76 10.54 -10.24
CA MET A 259 8.89 10.58 -9.07
C MET A 259 9.69 10.47 -7.77
N LEU A 260 10.64 9.52 -7.73
CA LEU A 260 11.52 9.27 -6.58
C LEU A 260 12.40 10.49 -6.26
N GLU A 261 13.03 11.08 -7.28
CA GLU A 261 13.86 12.27 -7.14
C GLU A 261 13.04 13.45 -6.58
N ALA A 262 11.86 13.68 -7.14
CA ALA A 262 10.97 14.76 -6.70
C ALA A 262 10.42 14.56 -5.28
N ALA A 263 10.29 13.32 -4.81
CA ALA A 263 9.94 13.02 -3.42
C ALA A 263 11.10 13.24 -2.43
N GLY A 264 12.30 13.60 -2.91
CA GLY A 264 13.50 13.73 -2.08
C GLY A 264 14.13 12.39 -1.71
N GLY A 265 14.00 11.37 -2.56
CA GLY A 265 14.61 10.06 -2.35
C GLY A 265 13.91 9.20 -1.28
N ARG A 266 12.59 9.34 -1.13
CA ARG A 266 11.80 8.47 -0.23
C ARG A 266 11.96 7.00 -0.61
N PRO A 267 11.93 6.06 0.35
CA PRO A 267 11.87 4.65 0.01
C PRO A 267 10.67 4.36 -0.91
N MET A 268 10.90 3.55 -1.94
CA MET A 268 9.87 3.12 -2.88
C MET A 268 9.78 1.60 -2.91
N SER A 269 8.56 1.07 -2.80
CA SER A 269 8.27 -0.33 -3.12
C SER A 269 7.81 -0.44 -4.58
N ILE A 270 8.41 -1.36 -5.33
CA ILE A 270 8.02 -1.67 -6.72
C ILE A 270 7.88 -3.17 -6.91
N SER A 271 6.87 -3.60 -7.65
CA SER A 271 6.65 -5.02 -7.95
C SER A 271 7.73 -5.55 -8.89
N THR A 272 8.28 -6.72 -8.58
CA THR A 272 9.08 -7.50 -9.53
C THR A 272 8.17 -8.37 -10.38
N MET A 273 8.54 -8.59 -11.65
CA MET A 273 7.71 -9.38 -12.55
C MET A 273 8.46 -10.45 -13.32
N GLN A 274 7.75 -11.54 -13.61
CA GLN A 274 8.19 -12.58 -14.51
C GLN A 274 7.04 -12.89 -15.46
N ARG A 275 7.17 -12.45 -16.72
CA ARG A 275 6.14 -12.64 -17.75
C ARG A 275 6.60 -13.67 -18.78
N ASP A 276 5.67 -14.32 -19.46
CA ASP A 276 6.00 -15.35 -20.46
C ASP A 276 6.92 -14.82 -21.58
N HIS A 277 6.64 -13.62 -22.09
CA HIS A 277 7.45 -12.98 -23.13
C HIS A 277 8.76 -12.36 -22.60
N GLN A 278 8.88 -12.16 -21.28
CA GLN A 278 10.10 -11.64 -20.64
C GLN A 278 10.36 -12.29 -19.28
N SER A 279 10.79 -13.56 -19.31
CA SER A 279 11.01 -14.39 -18.12
C SER A 279 12.11 -13.88 -17.16
N LYS A 280 12.87 -12.86 -17.56
CA LYS A 280 13.95 -12.25 -16.77
C LYS A 280 13.69 -10.78 -16.43
N GLN A 281 12.48 -10.27 -16.64
CA GLN A 281 12.15 -8.86 -16.37
C GLN A 281 12.52 -8.45 -14.93
N TRP A 282 12.25 -9.31 -13.94
CA TRP A 282 12.63 -9.06 -12.53
C TRP A 282 14.12 -8.76 -12.35
N LYS A 283 15.01 -9.34 -13.16
CA LYS A 283 16.46 -9.04 -13.11
C LYS A 283 16.74 -7.61 -13.55
N TRP A 284 16.06 -7.14 -14.60
CA TRP A 284 16.22 -5.78 -15.10
C TRP A 284 15.74 -4.76 -14.07
N ILE A 285 14.59 -5.05 -13.44
CA ILE A 285 14.02 -4.24 -12.35
C ILE A 285 15.01 -4.15 -11.18
N LEU A 286 15.54 -5.29 -10.71
CA LEU A 286 16.52 -5.31 -9.62
C LEU A 286 17.84 -4.60 -9.99
N ASP A 287 18.38 -4.88 -11.18
CA ASP A 287 19.63 -4.28 -11.66
C ASP A 287 19.51 -2.75 -11.80
N ARG A 288 18.33 -2.26 -12.21
CA ARG A 288 18.07 -0.81 -12.32
C ARG A 288 17.84 -0.18 -10.95
N ALA A 289 17.03 -0.81 -10.08
CA ALA A 289 16.79 -0.33 -8.72
C ALA A 289 18.09 -0.23 -7.92
N GLN A 290 19.01 -1.20 -8.04
CA GLN A 290 20.32 -1.17 -7.37
C GLN A 290 21.22 0.00 -7.81
N LYS A 291 21.04 0.51 -9.03
CA LYS A 291 21.80 1.66 -9.55
C LYS A 291 21.23 3.01 -9.11
N CYS A 292 20.00 3.02 -8.60
CA CYS A 292 19.33 4.22 -8.09
C CYS A 292 19.72 4.56 -6.64
N VAL A 293 20.42 3.64 -5.95
CA VAL A 293 20.89 3.76 -4.56
C VAL A 293 22.28 4.35 -4.49
#